data_AF-A0A5M7Q3S1-F1
#
_entry.id   AF-A0A5M7Q3S1-F1
#
_cell.length_a   1.000
_cell.length_b   1.000
_cell.length_c   1.000
_cell.angle_alpha   90.00
_cell.angle_beta   90.00
_cell.angle_gamma   90.00
#
_symmetry.space_group_name_H-M   'P 1'
#
loop_
_entity.id
_entity.type
_entity.pdbx_description
1 polymer ?
#
loop_
_entity_poly.entity_id
_entity_poly.type
_entity_poly.pdbx_seq_one_letter_code
_entity_poly.pdbx_strand_id
1 'polypeptide(L)'
;MNPTLIKPDAFAACSAAAEAGNHGVLAAAATGLSDFIHTQGGDADRIFGISGIDPERLASPTLSLGLVNYCRVLEEAARHSGSDNFGLHYGRQFKPQSLGLIGYIGLCSTTLEQALHNVVNAFPWHQHDTLTRLVDKGECWRLDYQVRHGAILSRRQDAELTLGMF
;
A
#
# COMPACT_ATOMS: atom_id res chain seq x y z
N MET A 1 -36.12 -17.42 -35.93
CA MET A 1 -35.55 -17.31 -34.57
C MET A 1 -34.12 -16.86 -34.72
N ASN A 2 -33.82 -15.60 -34.38
CA ASN A 2 -32.53 -14.97 -34.63
C ASN A 2 -31.66 -15.15 -33.38
N PRO A 3 -30.45 -15.76 -33.47
CA PRO A 3 -29.57 -15.91 -32.31
C PRO A 3 -28.92 -14.57 -32.02
N THR A 4 -29.09 -14.09 -30.78
CA THR A 4 -28.51 -12.85 -30.28
C THR A 4 -26.98 -12.98 -30.27
N LEU A 5 -26.32 -12.33 -31.22
CA LEU A 5 -24.88 -12.10 -31.20
C LEU A 5 -24.54 -11.28 -29.95
N ILE A 6 -23.84 -11.90 -29.00
CA ILE A 6 -23.15 -11.18 -27.93
C ILE A 6 -22.12 -10.27 -28.59
N LYS A 7 -22.26 -8.96 -28.40
CA LYS A 7 -21.35 -7.96 -28.96
C LYS A 7 -19.93 -8.13 -28.37
N PRO A 8 -18.87 -8.04 -29.19
CA PRO A 8 -17.48 -8.18 -28.75
C PRO A 8 -17.05 -7.14 -27.69
N ASP A 9 -17.77 -6.03 -27.57
CA ASP A 9 -17.46 -4.93 -26.65
C ASP A 9 -17.59 -5.30 -25.17
N ALA A 10 -18.44 -6.29 -24.83
CA ALA A 10 -18.68 -6.68 -23.45
C ALA A 10 -17.47 -7.43 -22.83
N PHE A 11 -16.74 -8.20 -23.64
CA PHE A 11 -15.57 -8.96 -23.18
C PHE A 11 -14.34 -8.05 -22.98
N ALA A 12 -14.18 -7.04 -23.85
CA ALA A 12 -13.14 -6.03 -23.74
C ALA A 12 -13.35 -5.12 -22.51
N ALA A 13 -14.59 -4.72 -22.20
CA ALA A 13 -14.91 -3.93 -21.02
C ALA A 13 -14.67 -4.70 -19.70
N CYS A 14 -14.99 -5.99 -19.63
CA CYS A 14 -14.65 -6.84 -18.48
C CYS A 14 -13.14 -7.05 -18.33
N SER A 15 -12.39 -7.14 -19.43
CA SER A 15 -10.92 -7.22 -19.40
C SER A 15 -10.28 -5.91 -18.93
N ALA A 16 -10.77 -4.76 -19.38
CA ALA A 16 -10.28 -3.45 -18.93
C ALA A 16 -10.63 -3.18 -17.45
N ALA A 17 -11.79 -3.65 -16.97
CA ALA A 17 -12.15 -3.59 -15.55
C ALA A 17 -11.31 -4.53 -14.68
N ALA A 18 -10.87 -5.67 -15.22
CA ALA A 18 -9.91 -6.56 -14.54
C ALA A 18 -8.49 -5.98 -14.53
N GLU A 19 -8.09 -5.23 -15.57
CA GLU A 19 -6.86 -4.45 -15.57
C GLU A 19 -6.91 -3.22 -14.64
N ALA A 20 -8.10 -2.71 -14.34
CA ALA A 20 -8.31 -1.57 -13.43
C ALA A 20 -8.26 -1.92 -11.93
N GLY A 21 -8.03 -3.20 -11.58
CA GLY A 21 -7.85 -3.64 -10.20
C GLY A 21 -6.55 -3.14 -9.56
N ASN A 22 -6.44 -3.23 -8.23
CA ASN A 22 -5.15 -3.03 -7.57
C ASN A 22 -4.21 -4.18 -7.95
N HIS A 23 -3.04 -3.89 -8.52
CA HIS A 23 -2.03 -4.89 -8.93
C HIS A 23 -0.71 -4.74 -8.17
N GLY A 24 -0.70 -3.92 -7.12
CA GLY A 24 0.46 -3.67 -6.27
C GLY A 24 -0.04 -3.14 -4.95
N VAL A 25 0.15 -1.84 -4.72
CA VAL A 25 -0.34 -1.14 -3.54
C VAL A 25 -1.31 -0.02 -3.92
N LEU A 26 -2.37 0.17 -3.13
CA LEU A 26 -3.25 1.33 -3.30
C LEU A 26 -2.51 2.62 -2.97
N ALA A 27 -2.70 3.66 -3.78
CA ALA A 27 -2.08 4.97 -3.60
C ALA A 27 -2.43 5.63 -2.26
N ALA A 28 -3.47 5.17 -1.57
CA ALA A 28 -3.73 5.49 -0.16
C ALA A 28 -2.48 5.31 0.74
N ALA A 29 -1.63 4.31 0.48
CA ALA A 29 -0.38 4.09 1.21
C ALA A 29 0.69 5.18 0.95
N ALA A 30 0.55 5.96 -0.11
CA ALA A 30 1.45 7.05 -0.47
C ALA A 30 0.89 8.44 -0.08
N THR A 31 -0.21 8.49 0.67
CA THR A 31 -0.83 9.76 1.11
C THR A 31 0.17 10.62 1.88
N GLY A 32 0.38 11.86 1.44
CA GLY A 32 1.30 12.79 2.09
C GLY A 32 2.79 12.43 1.94
N LEU A 33 3.15 11.44 1.10
CA LEU A 33 4.53 11.00 0.92
C LEU A 33 5.43 12.12 0.39
N SER A 34 4.93 12.89 -0.59
CA SER A 34 5.70 14.02 -1.16
C SER A 34 6.04 15.06 -0.08
N ASP A 35 5.05 15.48 0.70
CA ASP A 35 5.26 16.43 1.80
C ASP A 35 6.23 15.86 2.83
N PHE A 36 6.05 14.59 3.21
CA PHE A 36 6.93 13.95 4.17
C PHE A 36 8.39 13.89 3.68
N ILE A 37 8.62 13.52 2.42
CA ILE A 37 9.95 13.56 1.80
C ILE A 37 10.58 14.95 1.93
N HIS A 38 9.84 16.01 1.60
CA HIS A 38 10.31 17.38 1.73
C HIS A 38 10.65 17.76 3.18
N THR A 39 9.82 17.35 4.15
CA THR A 39 10.12 17.62 5.58
C THR A 39 11.36 16.90 6.10
N GLN A 40 11.74 15.78 5.47
CA GLN A 40 12.99 15.07 5.75
C GLN A 40 14.17 15.63 4.94
N GLY A 41 13.99 16.70 4.16
CA GLY A 41 15.04 17.33 3.35
C GLY A 41 15.30 16.65 2.00
N GLY A 42 14.43 15.74 1.57
CA GLY A 42 14.50 15.09 0.27
C GLY A 42 13.80 15.87 -0.85
N ASP A 43 14.10 15.50 -2.10
CA ASP A 43 13.48 16.02 -3.32
C ASP A 43 12.50 14.97 -3.88
N ALA A 44 11.19 15.20 -3.68
CA ALA A 44 10.16 14.22 -4.02
C ALA A 44 10.07 13.96 -5.53
N ASP A 45 10.18 15.00 -6.37
CA ASP A 45 10.10 14.86 -7.83
C ASP A 45 11.25 14.01 -8.35
N ARG A 46 12.47 14.27 -7.86
CA ARG A 46 13.64 13.44 -8.18
C ARG A 46 13.45 12.00 -7.74
N ILE A 47 12.99 11.77 -6.51
CA ILE A 47 12.81 10.42 -5.95
C ILE A 47 11.74 9.64 -6.71
N PHE A 48 10.61 10.28 -7.07
CA PHE A 48 9.57 9.64 -7.87
C PHE A 48 10.08 9.32 -9.28
N GLY A 49 10.81 10.24 -9.91
CA GLY A 49 11.39 10.06 -11.24
C GLY A 49 12.34 8.86 -11.32
N ILE A 50 13.31 8.76 -10.42
CA ILE A 50 14.25 7.61 -10.39
C ILE A 50 13.56 6.29 -9.99
N SER A 51 12.44 6.38 -9.26
CA SER A 51 11.68 5.22 -8.82
C SER A 51 10.65 4.76 -9.84
N GLY A 52 10.40 5.53 -10.90
CA GLY A 52 9.40 5.24 -11.93
C GLY A 52 7.96 5.34 -11.42
N ILE A 53 7.70 6.21 -10.44
CA ILE A 53 6.34 6.55 -10.00
C ILE A 53 5.86 7.74 -10.82
N ASP A 54 4.72 7.55 -11.47
CA ASP A 54 3.96 8.62 -12.10
C ASP A 54 3.12 9.34 -11.03
N PRO A 55 3.36 10.64 -10.75
CA PRO A 55 2.60 11.40 -9.76
C PRO A 55 1.09 11.42 -10.01
N GLU A 56 0.63 11.29 -11.26
CA GLU A 56 -0.80 11.22 -11.58
C GLU A 56 -1.47 9.99 -10.96
N ARG A 57 -0.71 8.91 -10.71
CA ARG A 57 -1.22 7.73 -9.98
C ARG A 57 -1.42 7.97 -8.49
N LEU A 58 -0.89 9.07 -7.94
CA LEU A 58 -1.10 9.48 -6.56
C LEU A 58 -2.33 10.39 -6.39
N ALA A 59 -2.95 10.82 -7.49
CA ALA A 59 -4.07 11.76 -7.48
C ALA A 59 -5.34 11.21 -6.82
N SER A 60 -5.48 9.89 -6.72
CA SER A 60 -6.61 9.25 -6.05
C SER A 60 -6.16 8.05 -5.22
N PRO A 61 -6.64 7.89 -3.97
CA PRO A 61 -6.23 6.82 -3.07
C PRO A 61 -6.61 5.41 -3.55
N THR A 62 -7.55 5.31 -4.50
CA THR A 62 -8.00 4.02 -5.07
C THR A 62 -7.20 3.58 -6.29
N LEU A 63 -6.29 4.42 -6.81
CA LEU A 63 -5.38 4.03 -7.88
C LEU A 63 -4.30 3.09 -7.35
N SER A 64 -3.67 2.34 -8.27
CA SER A 64 -2.67 1.33 -7.94
C SER A 64 -1.27 1.76 -8.38
N LEU A 65 -0.30 1.60 -7.47
CA LEU A 65 1.12 1.75 -7.71
C LEU A 65 1.77 0.37 -7.80
N GLY A 66 2.74 0.22 -8.70
CA GLY A 66 3.56 -0.99 -8.74
C GLY A 66 4.34 -1.14 -7.43
N LEU A 67 4.20 -2.27 -6.76
CA LEU A 67 4.81 -2.47 -5.43
C LEU A 67 6.34 -2.33 -5.47
N VAL A 68 6.98 -2.80 -6.55
CA VAL A 68 8.42 -2.63 -6.77
C VAL A 68 8.82 -1.15 -6.78
N ASN A 69 8.06 -0.32 -7.48
CA ASN A 69 8.33 1.11 -7.59
C ASN A 69 8.06 1.82 -6.26
N TYR A 70 7.00 1.42 -5.55
CA TYR A 70 6.66 1.98 -4.25
C TYR A 70 7.72 1.68 -3.18
N CYS A 71 8.14 0.41 -3.04
CA CYS A 71 9.23 0.08 -2.12
C CYS A 71 10.52 0.83 -2.50
N ARG A 72 10.82 0.98 -3.80
CA ARG A 72 11.97 1.75 -4.25
C ARG A 72 11.88 3.22 -3.84
N VAL A 73 10.71 3.87 -3.91
CA VAL A 73 10.54 5.24 -3.41
C VAL A 73 10.93 5.36 -1.95
N LEU A 74 10.49 4.43 -1.09
CA LEU A 74 10.78 4.50 0.35
C LEU A 74 12.27 4.33 0.63
N GLU A 75 12.94 3.39 -0.04
CA GLU A 75 14.37 3.15 0.10
C GLU A 75 15.20 4.33 -0.43
N GLU A 76 14.82 4.90 -1.58
CA GLU A 76 15.48 6.06 -2.16
C GLU A 76 15.25 7.32 -1.31
N ALA A 77 14.05 7.49 -0.73
CA ALA A 77 13.75 8.57 0.18
C ALA A 77 14.59 8.50 1.47
N ALA A 78 14.70 7.32 2.09
CA ALA A 78 15.57 7.09 3.25
C ALA A 78 17.02 7.48 2.92
N ARG A 79 17.52 7.01 1.77
CA ARG A 79 18.89 7.25 1.31
C ARG A 79 19.16 8.71 0.96
N HIS A 80 18.23 9.40 0.32
CA HIS A 80 18.39 10.81 -0.10
C HIS A 80 18.19 11.81 1.05
N SER A 81 17.35 11.48 2.04
CA SER A 81 17.13 12.30 3.24
C SER A 81 18.13 12.04 4.36
N GLY A 82 18.84 10.91 4.32
CA GLY A 82 19.68 10.46 5.44
C GLY A 82 18.88 9.95 6.65
N SER A 83 17.56 9.73 6.49
CA SER A 83 16.68 9.22 7.54
C SER A 83 16.65 7.69 7.49
N ASP A 84 17.40 7.02 8.37
CA ASP A 84 17.54 5.55 8.34
C ASP A 84 16.22 4.82 8.63
N ASN A 85 15.36 5.37 9.51
CA ASN A 85 14.04 4.80 9.85
C ASN A 85 12.91 5.56 9.13
N PHE A 86 13.14 6.00 7.89
CA PHE A 86 12.20 6.80 7.11
C PHE A 86 10.80 6.19 7.08
N GLY A 87 10.72 4.89 6.77
CA GLY A 87 9.48 4.12 6.70
C GLY A 87 8.73 4.13 8.02
N LEU A 88 9.40 3.85 9.13
CA LEU A 88 8.78 3.88 10.47
C LEU A 88 8.22 5.27 10.81
N HIS A 89 8.99 6.32 10.55
CA HIS A 89 8.57 7.70 10.82
C HIS A 89 7.42 8.13 9.92
N TYR A 90 7.45 7.72 8.64
CA TYR A 90 6.37 7.95 7.69
C TYR A 90 5.09 7.22 8.11
N GLY A 91 5.20 5.93 8.48
CA GLY A 91 4.09 5.08 8.92
C GLY A 91 3.38 5.62 10.16
N ARG A 92 4.13 6.13 11.13
CA ARG A 92 3.60 6.67 12.40
C ARG A 92 2.57 7.79 12.24
N GLN A 93 2.60 8.52 11.12
CA GLN A 93 1.66 9.63 10.92
C GLN A 93 0.29 9.18 10.41
N PHE A 94 0.17 7.94 9.93
CA PHE A 94 -1.08 7.45 9.38
C PHE A 94 -2.15 7.36 10.47
N LYS A 95 -3.28 7.98 10.18
CA LYS A 95 -4.51 7.76 10.94
C LYS A 95 -5.34 6.73 10.20
N PRO A 96 -6.16 5.92 10.89
CA PRO A 96 -7.04 4.95 10.23
C PRO A 96 -7.87 5.56 9.09
N GLN A 97 -8.32 6.81 9.20
CA GLN A 97 -9.08 7.51 8.16
C GLN A 97 -8.29 7.71 6.85
N SER A 98 -6.96 7.72 6.90
CA SER A 98 -6.06 7.91 5.76
C SER A 98 -5.73 6.60 5.02
N LEU A 99 -6.11 5.44 5.57
CA LEU A 99 -5.76 4.12 5.02
C LEU A 99 -6.80 3.55 4.04
N GLY A 100 -7.78 4.37 3.64
CA GLY A 100 -8.84 3.95 2.72
C GLY A 100 -9.65 2.77 3.26
N LEU A 101 -9.79 1.72 2.44
CA LEU A 101 -10.63 0.55 2.75
C LEU A 101 -10.26 -0.12 4.08
N ILE A 102 -8.97 -0.45 4.28
CA ILE A 102 -8.54 -1.16 5.49
C ILE A 102 -8.71 -0.31 6.74
N GLY A 103 -8.54 1.01 6.61
CA GLY A 103 -8.81 1.98 7.66
C GLY A 103 -10.27 2.01 8.08
N TYR A 104 -11.17 2.05 7.10
CA TYR A 104 -12.61 2.02 7.34
C TYR A 104 -13.08 0.70 7.98
N ILE A 105 -12.53 -0.43 7.52
CA ILE A 105 -12.76 -1.75 8.11
C ILE A 105 -12.37 -1.75 9.60
N GLY A 106 -11.21 -1.20 9.94
CA GLY A 106 -10.76 -1.08 11.33
C GLY A 106 -11.69 -0.21 12.16
N LEU A 107 -12.03 0.99 11.67
CA LEU A 107 -12.90 1.94 12.38
C LEU A 107 -14.34 1.45 12.58
N CYS A 108 -14.86 0.64 11.65
CA CYS A 108 -16.21 0.07 11.73
C CYS A 108 -16.27 -1.25 12.50
N SER A 109 -15.14 -1.77 12.96
CA SER A 109 -15.10 -2.99 13.77
C SER A 109 -15.56 -2.72 15.21
N THR A 110 -16.26 -3.68 15.80
CA THR A 110 -16.90 -3.52 17.12
C THR A 110 -15.90 -3.45 18.28
N THR A 111 -14.76 -4.12 18.15
CA THR A 111 -13.69 -4.17 19.16
C THR A 111 -12.33 -3.99 18.51
N LEU A 112 -11.31 -3.60 19.30
CA LEU A 112 -9.93 -3.49 18.80
C LEU A 112 -9.40 -4.83 18.27
N GLU A 113 -9.69 -5.92 18.96
CA GLU A 113 -9.32 -7.27 18.52
C GLU A 113 -9.93 -7.58 17.14
N GLN A 114 -11.23 -7.32 16.97
CA GLN A 114 -11.90 -7.50 15.69
C GLN A 114 -11.34 -6.57 14.61
N ALA A 115 -10.97 -5.34 14.96
CA ALA A 115 -10.33 -4.40 14.05
C ALA A 115 -8.99 -4.95 13.54
N LEU A 116 -8.12 -5.45 14.43
CA LEU A 116 -6.83 -6.03 14.05
C LEU A 116 -7.01 -7.25 13.15
N HIS A 117 -7.91 -8.18 13.50
CA HIS A 117 -8.21 -9.34 12.66
C HIS A 117 -8.74 -8.94 11.28
N ASN A 118 -9.69 -8.00 11.24
CA ASN A 118 -10.29 -7.57 9.99
C ASN A 118 -9.29 -6.84 9.08
N VAL A 119 -8.47 -5.95 9.64
CA VAL A 119 -7.43 -5.23 8.90
C VAL A 119 -6.40 -6.21 8.35
N VAL A 120 -5.90 -7.15 9.18
CA VAL A 120 -4.93 -8.17 8.76
C VAL A 120 -5.49 -9.04 7.62
N ASN A 121 -6.74 -9.48 7.73
CA ASN A 121 -7.39 -10.28 6.68
C ASN A 121 -7.67 -9.48 5.40
N ALA A 122 -7.91 -8.17 5.52
CA ALA A 122 -8.19 -7.29 4.39
C ALA A 122 -6.91 -6.69 3.76
N PHE A 123 -5.77 -6.75 4.44
CA PHE A 123 -4.52 -6.14 4.00
C PHE A 123 -4.08 -6.55 2.57
N PRO A 124 -4.24 -7.81 2.13
CA PRO A 124 -3.89 -8.19 0.75
C PRO A 124 -4.63 -7.39 -0.34
N TRP A 125 -5.80 -6.83 -0.05
CA TRP A 125 -6.53 -5.95 -0.98
C TRP A 125 -5.94 -4.54 -1.05
N HIS A 126 -5.26 -4.11 0.01
CA HIS A 126 -4.54 -2.85 0.07
C HIS A 126 -3.16 -2.97 -0.58
N GLN A 127 -2.43 -4.04 -0.28
CA GLN A 127 -1.10 -4.30 -0.83
C GLN A 127 -0.90 -5.79 -1.15
N HIS A 128 -0.70 -6.08 -2.43
CA HIS A 128 -0.45 -7.41 -2.96
C HIS A 128 0.93 -7.95 -2.57
N ASP A 129 1.14 -9.25 -2.78
CA ASP A 129 2.42 -9.92 -2.56
C ASP A 129 3.00 -9.70 -1.15
N THR A 130 2.14 -9.68 -0.13
CA THR A 130 2.52 -9.55 1.27
C THR A 130 2.01 -10.72 2.11
N LEU A 131 2.72 -11.00 3.19
CA LEU A 131 2.18 -11.69 4.35
C LEU A 131 1.83 -10.63 5.38
N THR A 132 0.59 -10.66 5.85
CA THR A 132 0.18 -9.97 7.08
C THR A 132 -0.52 -11.00 7.94
N ARG A 133 -0.04 -11.22 9.16
CA ARG A 133 -0.56 -12.26 10.04
C ARG A 133 -0.57 -11.80 11.48
N LEU A 134 -1.69 -12.02 12.15
CA LEU A 134 -1.83 -11.84 13.59
C LEU A 134 -1.82 -13.22 14.26
N VAL A 135 -0.94 -13.41 15.23
CA VAL A 135 -0.76 -14.69 15.94
C VAL A 135 -1.02 -14.47 17.43
N ASP A 136 -1.95 -15.24 17.97
CA ASP A 136 -2.21 -15.29 19.41
C ASP A 136 -1.05 -15.99 20.12
N LYS A 137 -0.46 -15.33 21.13
CA LYS A 137 0.59 -15.86 21.98
C LYS A 137 0.12 -16.06 23.43
N GLY A 138 -1.18 -15.90 23.71
CA GLY A 138 -1.79 -15.94 25.04
C GLY A 138 -1.74 -14.57 25.71
N GLU A 139 -0.57 -14.18 26.25
CA GLU A 139 -0.42 -12.91 26.97
C GLU A 139 -0.25 -11.70 26.04
N CYS A 140 0.06 -11.95 24.77
CA CYS A 140 0.22 -10.91 23.77
C CYS A 140 -0.16 -11.41 22.38
N TRP A 141 -0.25 -10.46 21.44
CA TRP A 141 -0.39 -10.74 20.03
C TRP A 141 0.93 -10.44 19.31
N ARG A 142 1.25 -11.26 18.31
CA ARG A 142 2.37 -11.01 17.40
C ARG A 142 1.84 -10.68 16.01
N LEU A 143 2.22 -9.52 15.49
CA LEU A 143 1.97 -9.14 14.10
C LEU A 143 3.21 -9.46 13.26
N ASP A 144 3.05 -10.36 12.30
CA ASP A 144 4.08 -10.70 11.31
C ASP A 144 3.74 -9.98 9.99
N TYR A 145 4.71 -9.25 9.44
CA TYR A 145 4.62 -8.61 8.13
C TYR A 145 5.80 -8.97 7.24
N GLN A 146 5.56 -9.24 5.95
CA GLN A 146 6.63 -9.51 4.98
C GLN A 146 6.18 -9.24 3.55
N VAL A 147 6.95 -8.45 2.79
CA VAL A 147 6.85 -8.41 1.31
C VAL A 147 7.44 -9.68 0.72
N ARG A 148 6.65 -10.37 -0.11
CA ARG A 148 6.94 -11.66 -0.76
C ARG A 148 7.19 -11.56 -2.26
N HIS A 149 7.07 -10.36 -2.85
CA HIS A 149 7.35 -10.15 -4.26
C HIS A 149 8.84 -10.40 -4.59
N GLY A 150 9.13 -11.36 -5.47
CA GLY A 150 10.49 -11.84 -5.74
C GLY A 150 11.46 -10.80 -6.33
N ALA A 151 10.93 -9.80 -7.06
CA ALA A 151 11.74 -8.70 -7.60
C ALA A 151 12.15 -7.63 -6.55
N ILE A 152 11.59 -7.68 -5.33
CA ILE A 152 11.84 -6.67 -4.30
C ILE A 152 12.91 -7.19 -3.35
N LEU A 153 14.12 -6.63 -3.49
CA LEU A 153 15.29 -7.01 -2.71
C LEU A 153 15.44 -6.16 -1.44
N SER A 154 15.18 -4.86 -1.55
CA SER A 154 15.14 -3.91 -0.43
C SER A 154 13.69 -3.59 -0.09
N ARG A 155 13.29 -3.92 1.15
CA ARG A 155 11.91 -3.85 1.65
C ARG A 155 11.85 -3.47 3.12
N ARG A 156 12.95 -2.93 3.68
CA ARG A 156 13.01 -2.59 5.11
C ARG A 156 12.07 -1.42 5.38
N GLN A 157 12.14 -0.38 4.56
CA GLN A 157 11.34 0.82 4.76
C GLN A 157 9.84 0.55 4.60
N ASP A 158 9.45 -0.30 3.65
CA ASP A 158 8.06 -0.75 3.49
C ASP A 158 7.55 -1.55 4.70
N ALA A 159 8.39 -2.45 5.23
CA ALA A 159 8.06 -3.21 6.44
C ALA A 159 7.91 -2.33 7.66
N GLU A 160 8.83 -1.39 7.87
CA GLU A 160 8.78 -0.44 8.97
C GLU A 160 7.59 0.52 8.87
N LEU A 161 7.26 0.98 7.66
CA LEU A 161 6.05 1.74 7.38
C LEU A 161 4.81 0.97 7.80
N THR A 162 4.69 -0.27 7.33
CA THR A 162 3.51 -1.10 7.61
C THR A 162 3.37 -1.35 9.11
N LEU A 163 4.48 -1.60 9.83
CA LEU A 163 4.46 -1.77 11.28
C LEU A 163 4.14 -0.46 12.02
N GLY A 164 4.61 0.69 11.53
CA GLY A 164 4.33 2.00 12.13
C GLY A 164 2.88 2.46 11.98
N MET A 165 2.12 1.83 11.09
CA MET A 165 0.69 2.09 10.84
C MET A 165 -0.25 1.38 11.83
N PHE A 166 0.16 0.24 12.39
CA PHE A 166 -0.62 -0.52 13.39
C PHE A 166 -0.42 0.03 14.81
#